data_AF-A0AAD7DC92-F1
#
_entry.id   AF-A0AAD7DC92-F1
#
_cell.length_a   1.000
_cell.length_b   1.000
_cell.length_c   1.000
_cell.angle_alpha   90.00
_cell.angle_beta   90.00
_cell.angle_gamma   90.00
#
_symmetry.space_group_name_H-M   'P 1'
#
loop_
_entity.id
_entity.type
_entity.pdbx_description
1 polymer ?
#
loop_
_entity_poly.entity_id
_entity_poly.type
_entity_poly.pdbx_seq_one_letter_code
_entity_poly.pdbx_strand_id
1 'polypeptide(L)'
;ASAAYLDSLELALEGQPGWMSDICYVLRSLPIPIQFSPRNLTAETVAGTIEALETACSQWLADSLKSMSSRLPLLDGRLERNEEGKFVANALKFRQYLRIPVPAHRKALTRLILSSHTLGVEILRYGERLRKRTPPDFRFCRFCRRGAETEAHAMIVC
;
A
#
# COMPACT_ATOMS: atom_id res chain seq x y z
N ALA A 1 22.74 -14.54 -28.00
CA ALA A 1 22.02 -13.57 -27.14
C ALA A 1 21.59 -12.31 -27.91
N SER A 2 22.49 -11.62 -28.63
CA SER A 2 22.17 -10.37 -29.34
C SER A 2 21.05 -10.49 -30.38
N ALA A 3 20.99 -11.57 -31.16
CA ALA A 3 19.99 -11.72 -32.22
C ALA A 3 18.54 -11.81 -31.68
N ALA A 4 18.31 -12.63 -30.65
CA ALA A 4 16.99 -12.77 -30.02
C ALA A 4 16.50 -11.46 -29.37
N TYR A 5 17.42 -10.65 -28.83
CA TYR A 5 17.11 -9.34 -28.28
C TYR A 5 16.67 -8.34 -29.36
N LEU A 6 17.41 -8.27 -30.48
CA LEU A 6 17.08 -7.39 -31.61
C LEU A 6 15.74 -7.78 -32.25
N ASP A 7 15.50 -9.08 -32.43
CA ASP A 7 14.23 -9.63 -32.94
C ASP A 7 13.05 -9.23 -32.03
N SER A 8 13.23 -9.32 -30.72
CA SER A 8 12.21 -8.89 -29.75
C SER A 8 11.94 -7.38 -29.77
N LEU A 9 12.97 -6.57 -30.05
CA LEU A 9 12.82 -5.13 -30.22
C LEU A 9 12.03 -4.79 -31.48
N GLU A 10 12.38 -5.42 -32.60
CA GLU A 10 11.72 -5.22 -33.90
C GLU A 10 10.24 -5.57 -33.79
N LEU A 11 9.92 -6.74 -33.24
CA LEU A 11 8.54 -7.16 -32.96
C LEU A 11 7.78 -6.13 -32.12
N ALA A 12 8.39 -5.59 -31.06
CA ALA A 12 7.73 -4.59 -30.23
C ALA A 12 7.52 -3.25 -30.95
N LEU A 13 8.43 -2.85 -31.85
CA LEU A 13 8.30 -1.65 -32.67
C LEU A 13 7.21 -1.77 -33.73
N GLU A 14 6.98 -2.99 -34.22
CA GLU A 14 5.90 -3.34 -35.14
C GLU A 14 4.55 -3.56 -34.44
N GLY A 15 4.52 -3.49 -33.10
CA GLY A 15 3.31 -3.72 -32.31
C GLY A 15 2.91 -5.18 -32.17
N GLN A 16 3.83 -6.11 -32.44
CA GLN A 16 3.62 -7.55 -32.29
C GLN A 16 3.71 -7.96 -30.81
N PRO A 17 3.00 -9.04 -30.41
CA PRO A 17 3.06 -9.56 -29.05
C PRO A 17 4.43 -10.17 -28.75
N GLY A 18 4.93 -9.94 -27.53
CA GLY A 18 6.22 -10.43 -27.06
C GLY A 18 6.63 -9.77 -25.75
N TRP A 19 7.66 -10.29 -25.10
CA TRP A 19 8.06 -9.81 -23.76
C TRP A 19 8.38 -8.31 -23.71
N MET A 20 8.91 -7.73 -24.79
CA MET A 20 9.23 -6.30 -24.86
C MET A 20 7.97 -5.44 -25.00
N SER A 21 6.98 -5.86 -25.79
CA SER A 21 5.69 -5.16 -25.88
C SER A 21 4.87 -5.34 -24.60
N ASP A 22 5.00 -6.49 -23.92
CA ASP A 22 4.41 -6.74 -22.59
C ASP A 22 4.97 -5.76 -21.55
N ILE A 23 6.28 -5.52 -21.51
CA ILE A 23 6.88 -4.51 -20.61
C ILE A 23 6.31 -3.12 -20.89
N CYS A 24 6.27 -2.71 -22.17
CA CYS A 24 5.68 -1.43 -22.57
C CYS A 24 4.22 -1.31 -22.10
N TYR A 25 3.45 -2.38 -22.26
CA TYR A 25 2.06 -2.44 -21.88
C TYR A 25 1.87 -2.36 -20.36
N VAL A 26 2.62 -3.16 -19.59
CA VAL A 26 2.53 -3.22 -18.13
C VAL A 26 2.88 -1.86 -17.53
N LEU A 27 4.00 -1.25 -17.95
CA LEU A 27 4.44 0.05 -17.46
C LEU A 27 3.41 1.17 -17.71
N ARG A 28 2.73 1.12 -18.86
CA ARG A 28 1.64 2.06 -19.19
C ARG A 28 0.35 1.79 -18.40
N SER A 29 0.12 0.53 -18.02
CA SER A 29 -1.10 0.09 -17.33
C SER A 29 -1.05 0.24 -15.81
N LEU A 30 0.09 0.67 -15.27
CA LEU A 30 0.22 0.97 -13.85
C LEU A 30 -0.71 2.11 -13.43
N PRO A 31 -1.14 2.15 -12.15
CA PRO A 31 -1.95 3.26 -11.63
C PRO A 31 -1.31 4.64 -11.84
N ILE A 32 0.03 4.70 -11.82
CA ILE A 32 0.81 5.85 -12.27
C ILE A 32 1.58 5.37 -13.51
N PRO A 33 1.15 5.76 -14.72
CA PRO A 33 1.76 5.29 -15.96
C PRO A 33 3.21 5.73 -16.12
N ILE A 34 4.07 4.82 -16.57
CA ILE A 34 5.48 5.09 -16.85
C ILE A 34 5.70 5.04 -18.35
N GLN A 35 6.28 6.11 -18.89
CA GLN A 35 6.65 6.15 -20.29
C GLN A 35 7.93 5.36 -20.52
N PHE A 36 7.84 4.34 -21.36
CA PHE A 36 8.97 3.51 -21.78
C PHE A 36 8.91 3.33 -23.28
N SER A 37 10.06 3.50 -23.94
CA SER A 37 10.18 3.38 -25.39
C SER A 37 11.30 2.39 -25.73
N PRO A 38 11.00 1.33 -26.51
CA PRO A 38 12.01 0.35 -26.88
C PRO A 38 13.02 0.88 -27.91
N ARG A 39 12.78 2.05 -28.53
CA ARG A 39 13.64 2.59 -29.60
C ARG A 39 15.05 2.98 -29.15
N ASN A 40 15.22 3.44 -27.90
CA ASN A 40 16.47 4.02 -27.40
C ASN A 40 16.91 3.34 -26.11
N LEU A 41 16.91 2.00 -26.10
CA LEU A 41 17.29 1.21 -24.94
C LEU A 41 18.81 1.25 -24.71
N THR A 42 19.23 2.09 -23.76
CA THR A 42 20.56 2.08 -23.16
C THR A 42 20.49 1.64 -21.70
N ALA A 43 21.64 1.26 -21.13
CA ALA A 43 21.72 0.95 -19.70
C ALA A 43 21.21 2.11 -18.82
N GLU A 44 21.46 3.37 -19.21
CA GLU A 44 20.94 4.53 -18.47
C GLU A 44 19.42 4.64 -18.55
N THR A 45 18.83 4.42 -19.73
CA THR A 45 17.37 4.47 -19.88
C THR A 45 16.66 3.37 -19.08
N VAL A 46 17.26 2.17 -18.99
CA VAL A 46 16.74 1.09 -18.16
C VAL A 46 16.82 1.46 -16.69
N ALA A 47 17.97 1.96 -16.23
CA ALA A 47 18.15 2.40 -14.85
C ALA A 47 17.15 3.51 -14.46
N GLY A 48 16.98 4.52 -15.32
CA GLY A 48 16.01 5.59 -15.09
C GLY A 48 14.56 5.11 -15.10
N THR A 49 14.22 4.08 -15.90
CA THR A 49 12.88 3.47 -15.89
C THR A 49 12.62 2.73 -14.57
N ILE A 50 13.63 2.04 -14.03
CA ILE A 50 13.54 1.37 -12.73
C ILE A 50 13.32 2.41 -11.62
N GLU A 51 14.09 3.50 -11.60
CA GLU A 51 13.94 4.58 -10.62
C GLU A 51 12.57 5.26 -10.70
N ALA A 52 12.08 5.52 -11.92
CA ALA A 52 10.73 6.04 -12.15
C ALA A 52 9.66 5.07 -11.63
N LEU A 53 9.85 3.77 -11.79
CA LEU A 53 8.95 2.74 -11.26
C LEU A 53 8.92 2.72 -9.74
N GLU A 54 10.07 2.74 -9.08
CA GLU A 54 10.15 2.77 -7.62
C GLU A 54 9.49 4.03 -7.04
N THR A 55 9.69 5.17 -7.71
CA THR A 55 9.07 6.46 -7.35
C THR A 55 7.55 6.39 -7.51
N ALA A 56 7.07 5.91 -8.66
CA ALA A 56 5.64 5.74 -8.94
C ALA A 56 4.98 4.79 -7.94
N CYS A 57 5.60 3.65 -7.62
CA CYS A 57 5.10 2.73 -6.60
C CYS A 57 5.00 3.38 -5.22
N SER A 58 6.05 4.11 -4.81
CA SER A 58 6.09 4.80 -3.51
C SER A 58 5.00 5.87 -3.41
N GLN A 59 4.82 6.66 -4.48
CA GLN A 59 3.79 7.69 -4.56
C GLN A 59 2.37 7.07 -4.50
N TRP A 60 2.11 6.06 -5.33
CA TRP A 60 0.81 5.41 -5.35
C TRP A 60 0.41 4.82 -3.99
N LEU A 61 1.38 4.22 -3.27
CA LEU A 61 1.14 3.70 -1.92
C LEU A 61 0.84 4.82 -0.91
N ALA A 62 1.60 5.92 -0.97
CA ALA A 62 1.36 7.07 -0.09
C ALA A 62 -0.02 7.67 -0.32
N ASP A 63 -0.40 7.87 -1.59
CA ASP A 63 -1.72 8.39 -1.98
C ASP A 63 -2.85 7.43 -1.58
N SER A 64 -2.64 6.12 -1.77
CA SER A 64 -3.59 5.09 -1.35
C SER A 64 -3.82 5.11 0.17
N LEU A 65 -2.75 5.18 0.97
CA LEU A 65 -2.86 5.28 2.43
C LEU A 65 -3.59 6.56 2.85
N LYS A 66 -3.25 7.70 2.23
CA LYS A 66 -3.90 8.99 2.50
C LYS A 66 -5.39 8.96 2.15
N SER A 67 -5.78 8.33 1.05
CA SER A 67 -7.19 8.16 0.67
C SER A 67 -7.97 7.30 1.67
N MET A 68 -7.28 6.42 2.40
CA MET A 68 -7.84 5.53 3.41
C MET A 68 -7.61 6.02 4.85
N SER A 69 -7.26 7.29 5.08
CA SER A 69 -6.93 7.85 6.41
C SER A 69 -8.01 7.57 7.46
N SER A 70 -9.29 7.78 7.10
CA SER A 70 -10.44 7.51 7.97
C SER A 70 -10.59 6.02 8.35
N ARG A 71 -10.06 5.12 7.53
CA ARG A 71 -10.04 3.68 7.77
C ARG A 71 -8.83 3.27 8.59
N LEU A 72 -7.67 3.88 8.35
CA LEU A 72 -6.36 3.50 8.87
C LEU A 72 -5.80 4.57 9.81
N PRO A 73 -6.49 4.92 10.92
CA PRO A 73 -6.07 6.04 11.78
C PRO A 73 -4.71 5.81 12.45
N LEU A 74 -4.28 4.56 12.61
CA LEU A 74 -2.97 4.20 13.16
C LEU A 74 -1.81 4.31 12.15
N LEU A 75 -2.12 4.50 10.86
CA LEU A 75 -1.15 4.75 9.80
C LEU A 75 -1.20 6.19 9.29
N ASP A 76 -2.30 6.89 9.51
CA ASP A 76 -2.45 8.28 9.08
C ASP A 76 -1.40 9.19 9.75
N GLY A 77 -0.75 10.01 8.94
CA GLY A 77 0.32 10.91 9.41
C GLY A 77 1.52 10.22 10.06
N ARG A 78 1.70 8.90 9.92
CA ARG A 78 2.78 8.17 10.57
C ARG A 78 4.15 8.57 10.01
N LEU A 79 4.95 9.23 10.86
CA LEU A 79 6.33 9.58 10.58
C LEU A 79 7.30 8.64 11.28
N GLU A 80 8.43 8.36 10.64
CA GLU A 80 9.50 7.57 11.25
C GLU A 80 10.86 8.22 11.05
N ARG A 81 11.78 7.97 11.98
CA ARG A 81 13.17 8.40 11.81
C ARG A 81 13.83 7.63 10.68
N ASN A 82 14.46 8.36 9.76
CA ASN A 82 15.42 7.83 8.81
C ASN A 82 16.79 7.66 9.49
N GLU A 83 17.79 7.20 8.73
CA GLU A 83 19.17 6.99 9.21
C GLU A 83 19.83 8.31 9.67
N GLU A 84 19.41 9.44 9.11
CA GLU A 84 19.83 10.79 9.50
C GLU A 84 19.08 11.34 10.73
N GLY A 85 18.16 10.57 11.32
CA GLY A 85 17.33 10.98 12.46
C GLY A 85 16.16 11.92 12.13
N LYS A 86 15.94 12.28 10.85
CA LYS A 86 14.80 13.09 10.39
C LYS A 86 13.52 12.27 10.34
N PHE A 87 12.40 12.89 10.68
CA PHE A 87 11.08 12.29 10.56
C PHE A 87 10.58 12.33 9.12
N VAL A 88 10.40 11.16 8.52
CA VAL A 88 9.93 11.00 7.14
C VAL A 88 8.73 10.06 7.08
N ALA A 89 7.80 10.33 6.18
CA ALA A 89 6.76 9.38 5.83
C ALA A 89 7.36 8.31 4.92
N ASN A 90 7.33 7.05 5.34
CA ASN A 90 7.80 5.94 4.53
C ASN A 90 6.81 4.79 4.67
N ALA A 91 5.98 4.57 3.64
CA ALA A 91 4.99 3.51 3.60
C ALA A 91 5.61 2.11 3.52
N LEU A 92 6.75 1.96 2.82
CA LEU A 92 7.42 0.70 2.48
C LEU A 92 8.47 0.24 3.48
N LYS A 93 8.38 0.69 4.73
CA LYS A 93 9.38 0.33 5.75
C LYS A 93 8.93 -0.85 6.60
N PHE A 94 9.86 -1.78 6.82
CA PHE A 94 9.69 -2.88 7.75
C PHE A 94 9.51 -2.36 9.17
N ARG A 95 8.48 -2.85 9.86
CA ARG A 95 8.06 -2.31 11.16
C ARG A 95 8.43 -3.23 12.32
N GLN A 96 8.74 -2.65 13.47
CA GLN A 96 9.15 -3.39 14.67
C GLN A 96 8.09 -4.39 15.16
N TYR A 97 6.80 -4.09 15.01
CA TYR A 97 5.74 -5.03 15.39
C TYR A 97 5.77 -6.34 14.60
N LEU A 98 6.42 -6.37 13.43
CA LEU A 98 6.63 -7.60 12.65
C LEU A 98 7.73 -8.50 13.24
N ARG A 99 8.53 -8.00 14.20
CA ARG A 99 9.56 -8.76 14.91
C ARG A 99 9.01 -9.50 16.14
N ILE A 100 7.74 -9.32 16.50
CA ILE A 100 7.15 -9.99 17.66
C ILE A 100 7.27 -11.51 17.47
N PRO A 101 7.91 -12.24 18.41
CA PRO A 101 8.24 -13.65 18.21
C PRO A 101 6.98 -14.52 18.13
N VAL A 102 5.98 -14.22 18.96
CA VAL A 102 4.70 -14.94 19.00
C VAL A 102 3.87 -14.61 17.75
N PRO A 103 3.61 -15.59 16.83
CA PRO A 103 2.91 -15.32 15.58
C PRO A 103 1.49 -14.78 15.78
N ALA A 104 0.79 -15.23 16.82
CA ALA A 104 -0.57 -14.77 17.14
C ALA A 104 -0.60 -13.27 17.46
N HIS A 105 0.33 -12.77 18.27
CA HIS A 105 0.42 -11.36 18.64
C HIS A 105 0.83 -10.49 17.45
N ARG A 106 1.79 -10.96 16.65
CA ARG A 106 2.18 -10.29 15.40
C ARG A 106 0.98 -10.10 14.48
N LYS A 107 0.23 -11.17 14.23
CA LYS A 107 -1.00 -11.13 13.40
C LYS A 107 -2.05 -10.19 13.99
N ALA A 108 -2.29 -10.25 15.30
CA ALA A 108 -3.27 -9.39 15.97
C ALA A 108 -2.91 -7.91 15.81
N LEU A 109 -1.63 -7.54 16.02
CA LEU A 109 -1.18 -6.16 15.89
C LEU A 109 -1.17 -5.68 14.44
N THR A 110 -0.77 -6.53 13.48
CA THR A 110 -0.89 -6.21 12.05
C THR A 110 -2.35 -5.96 11.66
N ARG A 111 -3.28 -6.81 12.11
CA ARG A 111 -4.73 -6.61 11.89
C ARG A 111 -5.25 -5.35 12.56
N LEU A 112 -4.74 -5.01 13.74
CA LEU A 112 -5.09 -3.77 14.42
C LEU A 112 -4.70 -2.54 13.60
N ILE A 113 -3.45 -2.52 13.10
CA ILE A 113 -2.89 -1.38 12.35
C ILE A 113 -3.52 -1.24 10.97
N LEU A 114 -3.82 -2.36 10.30
CA LEU A 114 -4.39 -2.40 8.95
C LEU A 114 -5.92 -2.45 8.95
N SER A 115 -6.57 -2.11 10.06
CA SER A 115 -8.02 -2.08 10.21
C SER A 115 -8.71 -3.35 9.68
N SER A 116 -8.17 -4.49 10.08
CA SER A 116 -8.64 -5.84 9.75
C SER A 116 -8.85 -6.65 11.05
N HIS A 117 -9.34 -5.97 12.07
CA HIS A 117 -9.55 -6.46 13.43
C HIS A 117 -11.04 -6.57 13.77
N THR A 118 -11.35 -7.20 14.91
CA THR A 118 -12.73 -7.45 15.35
C THR A 118 -13.32 -6.35 16.23
N LEU A 119 -12.66 -5.20 16.42
CA LEU A 119 -13.21 -4.08 17.19
C LEU A 119 -14.45 -3.46 16.54
N GLY A 120 -15.25 -2.79 17.36
CA GLY A 120 -16.56 -2.24 17.00
C GLY A 120 -16.48 -1.20 15.89
N VAL A 121 -15.43 -0.36 15.88
CA VAL A 121 -15.19 0.61 14.81
C VAL A 121 -15.12 -0.01 13.42
N GLU A 122 -14.58 -1.23 13.29
CA GLU A 122 -14.41 -1.93 12.01
C GLU A 122 -15.60 -2.83 11.69
N ILE A 123 -16.07 -3.66 12.64
CA ILE A 123 -17.23 -4.54 12.39
C ILE A 123 -18.47 -3.70 12.04
N LEU A 124 -18.72 -2.63 12.80
CA LEU A 124 -19.93 -1.83 12.64
C LEU A 124 -19.86 -0.83 11.46
N ARG A 125 -18.68 -0.70 10.83
CA ARG A 125 -18.46 0.10 9.62
C ARG A 125 -19.19 -0.48 8.41
N TYR A 126 -19.31 -1.81 8.37
CA TYR A 126 -19.97 -2.53 7.28
C TYR A 126 -21.43 -2.78 7.62
N GLY A 127 -22.26 -2.74 6.58
CA GLY A 127 -23.60 -3.32 6.63
C GLY A 127 -23.52 -4.82 6.37
N GLU A 128 -24.32 -5.58 7.09
CA GLU A 128 -24.55 -7.00 6.86
C GLU A 128 -26.01 -7.20 6.45
N ARG A 129 -26.35 -8.40 5.98
CA ARG A 129 -27.70 -8.74 5.47
C ARG A 129 -28.84 -8.30 6.42
N LEU A 130 -28.64 -8.41 7.73
CA LEU A 130 -29.63 -8.07 8.75
C LEU A 130 -29.30 -6.80 9.55
N ARG A 131 -28.18 -6.12 9.24
CA ARG A 131 -27.69 -4.99 10.04
C ARG A 131 -27.22 -3.87 9.14
N LYS A 132 -27.87 -2.71 9.22
CA LYS A 132 -27.40 -1.50 8.53
C LYS A 132 -26.06 -1.04 9.10
N ARG A 133 -25.27 -0.35 8.27
CA ARG A 133 -24.04 0.34 8.70
C ARG A 133 -24.35 1.27 9.88
N THR A 134 -23.55 1.17 10.93
CA THR A 134 -23.69 2.02 12.11
C THR A 134 -22.85 3.29 11.93
N PRO A 135 -23.41 4.50 12.12
CA PRO A 135 -22.62 5.73 12.11
C PRO A 135 -21.55 5.72 13.22
N PRO A 136 -20.39 6.39 13.02
CA PRO A 136 -19.27 6.34 13.97
C PRO A 136 -19.66 6.62 15.43
N ASP A 137 -20.50 7.63 15.67
CA ASP A 137 -20.89 8.07 17.01
C ASP A 137 -21.71 7.03 17.79
N PHE A 138 -22.33 6.08 17.08
CA PHE A 138 -23.14 5.01 17.67
C PHE A 138 -22.38 3.68 17.78
N ARG A 139 -21.10 3.63 17.42
CA ARG A 139 -20.27 2.42 17.54
C ARG A 139 -19.71 2.29 18.96
N PHE A 140 -20.59 2.13 19.95
CA PHE A 140 -20.19 2.11 21.36
C PHE A 140 -19.17 1.01 21.68
N CYS A 141 -18.26 1.33 22.60
CA CYS A 141 -17.25 0.44 23.14
C CYS A 141 -17.87 -0.78 23.81
N ARG A 142 -17.58 -1.98 23.30
CA ARG A 142 -18.02 -3.24 23.92
C ARG A 142 -17.50 -3.45 25.34
N PHE A 143 -16.36 -2.84 25.67
CA PHE A 143 -15.65 -3.07 26.93
C PHE A 143 -16.22 -2.19 28.05
N CYS A 144 -16.24 -0.86 27.89
CA CYS A 144 -16.70 0.07 28.95
C CYS A 144 -18.01 0.81 28.64
N ARG A 145 -18.50 0.79 27.39
CA ARG A 145 -19.73 1.47 26.93
C ARG A 145 -19.77 2.99 27.13
N ARG A 146 -18.64 3.65 27.42
CA ARG A 146 -18.57 5.10 27.71
C ARG A 146 -18.39 5.99 26.48
N GLY A 147 -18.03 5.42 25.33
CA GLY A 147 -17.78 6.16 24.10
C GLY A 147 -17.66 5.23 22.88
N ALA A 148 -17.24 5.76 21.74
CA ALA A 148 -17.04 4.97 20.52
C ALA A 148 -15.82 4.03 20.61
N GLU A 149 -15.95 2.81 20.08
CA GLU A 149 -14.92 1.75 20.13
C GLU A 149 -13.81 1.97 19.09
N THR A 150 -13.01 3.02 19.22
CA THR A 150 -11.82 3.22 18.37
C THR A 150 -10.68 2.29 18.79
N GLU A 151 -9.70 2.11 17.90
CA GLU A 151 -8.49 1.33 18.16
C GLU A 151 -7.72 1.90 19.36
N ALA A 152 -7.56 3.23 19.42
CA ALA A 152 -6.91 3.91 20.54
C ALA A 152 -7.71 3.76 21.85
N HIS A 153 -9.04 3.87 21.78
CA HIS A 153 -9.89 3.73 22.97
C HIS A 153 -9.79 2.32 23.55
N ALA A 154 -9.94 1.29 22.71
CA ALA A 154 -9.88 -0.11 23.13
C ALA A 154 -8.51 -0.52 23.70
N MET A 155 -7.42 0.07 23.20
CA MET A 155 -6.06 -0.33 23.58
C MET A 155 -5.47 0.47 24.75
N ILE A 156 -5.84 1.73 24.92
CA ILE A 156 -5.13 2.66 25.83
C ILE A 156 -6.07 3.35 26.84
N VAL A 157 -7.32 3.62 26.47
CA VAL A 157 -8.19 4.53 27.25
C VAL A 157 -9.26 3.81 28.08
N CYS A 158 -9.75 2.66 27.60
CA CYS A 158 -10.97 1.99 28.02
C CYS A 158 -11.28 2.01 29.54
#